data_AF-A0A397L064-F1
#
_entry.id   AF-A0A397L064-F1
#
_cell.length_a   1.000
_cell.length_b   1.000
_cell.length_c   1.000
_cell.angle_alpha   90.00
_cell.angle_beta   90.00
_cell.angle_gamma   90.00
#
_symmetry.space_group_name_H-M   'P 1'
#
loop_
_entity.id
_entity.type
_entity.pdbx_description
1 polymer ?
#
loop_
_entity_poly.entity_id
_entity_poly.type
_entity_poly.pdbx_seq_one_letter_code
_entity_poly.pdbx_strand_id
1 'polypeptide(L)'
;HLDGSDDMDIELSEPYMVFKGLSVKDMEELRDDIKMYLDSDRATPTRVQYWEALIVVCDWELAEARKRDALDRARVRGEEPPAELLAQERGLHAGVEADVRKLLDGKTHSELVELQLDIESQLRSGSAKVVEYWEAVLKRLDIYKAKACLKEIHAEMLRRHLHRLEQRSEDVEANHRLSPVVEGNEEEINDMNHSDSEEAFSPEPIAEEEEDAYVETEAAGSFSPELMHGDDREEAIDPEEDKKLL
;
A
#
# COMPACT_ATOMS: atom_id res chain seq x y z
N HIS A 1 34.34 3.55 -14.12
CA HIS A 1 33.51 2.39 -13.79
C HIS A 1 32.68 2.76 -12.58
N LEU A 2 31.57 3.45 -12.85
CA LEU A 2 30.50 3.91 -11.96
C LEU A 2 29.31 3.89 -12.94
N ASP A 3 28.18 3.23 -12.74
CA ASP A 3 27.43 2.98 -11.53
C ASP A 3 26.43 1.86 -11.91
N GLY A 4 26.49 0.75 -11.19
CA GLY A 4 25.51 -0.35 -11.32
C GLY A 4 24.77 -0.58 -10.01
N SER A 5 24.94 0.31 -9.02
CA SER A 5 24.38 0.15 -7.68
C SER A 5 23.04 0.85 -7.50
N ASP A 6 22.70 1.80 -8.39
CA ASP A 6 21.45 2.56 -8.34
C ASP A 6 20.20 1.76 -8.78
N ASP A 7 20.38 0.51 -9.21
CA ASP A 7 19.31 -0.32 -9.80
C ASP A 7 18.78 -1.40 -8.84
N MET A 8 19.22 -1.45 -7.57
CA MET A 8 18.81 -2.54 -6.64
C MET A 8 17.71 -2.19 -5.64
N ASP A 9 17.32 -0.93 -5.49
CA ASP A 9 16.40 -0.51 -4.43
C ASP A 9 15.14 0.19 -4.99
N ILE A 10 14.44 -0.43 -5.95
CA ILE A 10 13.10 0.07 -6.31
C ILE A 10 12.06 -0.52 -5.35
N GLU A 11 11.44 0.38 -4.59
CA GLU A 11 10.33 0.03 -3.71
C GLU A 11 9.11 -0.45 -4.50
N LEU A 12 8.66 -1.68 -4.21
CA LEU A 12 7.52 -2.31 -4.88
C LEU A 12 6.16 -1.85 -4.31
N SER A 13 6.13 -1.31 -3.10
CA SER A 13 4.93 -0.74 -2.50
C SER A 13 4.52 0.54 -3.20
N GLU A 14 3.21 0.74 -3.31
CA GLU A 14 2.67 1.97 -3.89
C GLU A 14 3.10 3.19 -3.03
N PRO A 15 3.48 4.32 -3.65
CA PRO A 15 4.12 5.43 -2.93
C PRO A 15 3.33 5.99 -1.73
N TYR A 16 2.01 5.98 -1.81
CA TYR A 16 1.15 6.49 -0.74
C TYR A 16 1.06 5.55 0.48
N MET A 17 1.67 4.37 0.44
CA MET A 17 1.71 3.43 1.56
C MET A 17 2.62 3.91 2.70
N VAL A 18 3.54 4.85 2.42
CA VAL A 18 4.45 5.45 3.41
C VAL A 18 3.72 6.06 4.63
N PHE A 19 2.47 6.48 4.46
CA PHE A 19 1.68 7.08 5.53
C PHE A 19 1.05 6.07 6.50
N LYS A 20 1.03 4.78 6.14
CA LYS A 20 0.37 3.75 6.96
C LYS A 20 1.14 3.50 8.25
N GLY A 21 0.44 3.60 9.38
CA GLY A 21 1.00 3.33 10.70
C GLY A 21 1.79 4.48 11.33
N LEU A 22 1.92 5.62 10.64
CA LEU A 22 2.54 6.81 11.21
C LEU A 22 1.65 7.44 12.29
N SER A 23 2.28 7.96 13.35
CA SER A 23 1.61 8.82 14.31
C SER A 23 1.31 10.19 13.68
N VAL A 24 0.41 10.97 14.28
CA VAL A 24 0.13 12.35 13.83
C VAL A 24 1.42 13.19 13.77
N LYS A 25 2.32 13.03 14.74
CA LYS A 25 3.59 13.77 14.80
C LYS A 25 4.52 13.37 13.66
N ASP A 26 4.71 12.07 13.43
CA ASP A 26 5.61 11.58 12.37
C ASP A 26 5.07 11.95 10.98
N MET A 27 3.74 11.98 10.81
CA MET A 27 3.11 12.41 9.58
C MET A 27 3.25 13.93 9.36
N GLU A 28 3.27 14.75 10.42
CA GLU A 28 3.56 16.18 10.32
C GLU A 28 5.00 16.45 9.89
N GLU A 29 5.96 15.69 10.42
CA GLU A 29 7.38 15.77 10.04
C GLU A 29 7.57 15.34 8.58
N LEU A 30 7.01 14.19 8.19
CA LEU A 30 7.05 13.71 6.81
C LEU A 30 6.41 14.70 5.83
N ARG A 31 5.32 15.37 6.21
CA ARG A 31 4.71 16.42 5.39
C ARG A 31 5.68 17.55 5.11
N ASP A 32 6.44 17.97 6.12
CA ASP A 32 7.39 19.08 5.98
C ASP A 32 8.60 18.66 5.13
N ASP A 33 9.05 17.41 5.23
CA ASP A 33 10.06 16.83 4.34
C ASP A 33 9.55 16.77 2.88
N ILE A 34 8.33 16.29 2.65
CA ILE A 34 7.70 16.27 1.32
C ILE A 34 7.65 17.67 0.70
N LYS A 35 7.33 18.69 1.50
CA LYS A 35 7.33 20.09 1.02
C LYS A 35 8.72 20.56 0.62
N MET A 36 9.73 20.24 1.43
CA MET A 36 11.12 20.56 1.10
C MET A 36 11.54 19.92 -0.25
N TYR A 37 11.16 18.66 -0.47
CA TYR A 37 11.41 17.97 -1.74
C TYR A 37 10.63 18.58 -2.91
N LEU A 38 9.35 18.92 -2.72
CA LEU A 38 8.54 19.59 -3.75
C LEU A 38 9.19 20.91 -4.20
N ASP A 39 9.81 21.64 -3.28
CA ASP A 39 10.47 22.90 -3.59
C ASP A 39 11.80 22.73 -4.31
N SER A 40 12.53 21.64 -4.03
CA SER A 40 13.89 21.41 -4.53
C SER A 40 13.93 20.53 -5.79
N ASP A 41 13.11 19.48 -5.87
CA ASP A 41 13.13 18.46 -6.92
C ASP A 41 12.15 18.78 -8.07
N ARG A 42 12.46 19.88 -8.77
CA ARG A 42 11.66 20.39 -9.89
C ARG A 42 12.25 20.02 -11.27
N ALA A 43 13.07 18.97 -11.33
CA ALA A 43 13.83 18.60 -12.52
C ALA A 43 12.94 18.15 -13.70
N THR A 44 11.83 17.47 -13.42
CA THR A 44 10.87 17.03 -14.44
C THR A 44 9.43 17.31 -14.00
N PRO A 45 8.49 17.56 -14.95
CA PRO A 45 7.09 17.75 -14.61
C PRO A 45 6.48 16.58 -13.84
N THR A 46 6.89 15.34 -14.17
CA THR A 46 6.42 14.12 -13.48
C THR A 46 6.84 14.09 -12.01
N ARG A 47 8.05 14.57 -11.67
CA ARG A 47 8.49 14.64 -10.26
C ARG A 47 7.71 15.68 -9.48
N VAL A 48 7.44 16.84 -10.08
CA VAL A 48 6.59 17.87 -9.47
C VAL A 48 5.19 17.30 -9.19
N GLN A 49 4.57 16.66 -10.18
CA GLN A 49 3.27 16.01 -10.04
C GLN A 49 3.26 14.92 -8.95
N TYR A 50 4.33 14.14 -8.86
CA TYR A 50 4.50 13.14 -7.81
C TYR A 50 4.48 13.77 -6.41
N TRP A 51 5.29 14.80 -6.18
CA TRP A 51 5.34 15.49 -4.90
C TRP A 51 4.03 16.24 -4.57
N GLU A 52 3.38 16.84 -5.57
CA GLU A 52 2.05 17.46 -5.44
C GLU A 52 0.97 16.43 -5.08
N ALA A 53 1.02 15.24 -5.67
CA ALA A 53 0.08 14.17 -5.32
C ALA A 53 0.37 13.62 -3.92
N LEU A 54 1.65 13.46 -3.53
CA LEU A 54 2.02 13.01 -2.19
C LEU A 54 1.57 13.99 -1.10
N ILE A 55 1.68 15.30 -1.31
CA ILE A 55 1.24 16.27 -0.31
C ILE A 55 -0.28 16.22 -0.09
N VAL A 56 -1.06 16.03 -1.17
CA VAL A 56 -2.52 15.85 -1.08
C VAL A 56 -2.87 14.60 -0.26
N VAL A 57 -2.17 13.49 -0.49
CA VAL A 57 -2.36 12.27 0.32
C VAL A 57 -1.99 12.53 1.78
N CYS A 58 -0.84 13.17 2.01
CA CYS A 58 -0.36 13.44 3.36
C CYS A 58 -1.35 14.29 4.17
N ASP A 59 -1.86 15.37 3.58
CA ASP A 59 -2.81 16.27 4.24
C ASP A 59 -4.14 15.56 4.55
N TRP A 60 -4.59 14.67 3.65
CA TRP A 60 -5.78 13.85 3.86
C TRP A 60 -5.61 12.84 5.01
N GLU A 61 -4.55 12.03 4.96
CA GLU A 61 -4.27 11.02 5.99
C GLU A 61 -4.04 11.68 7.36
N LEU A 62 -3.46 12.88 7.38
CA LEU A 62 -3.24 13.67 8.60
C LEU A 62 -4.55 14.19 9.19
N ALA A 63 -5.46 14.67 8.35
CA ALA A 63 -6.80 15.07 8.78
C ALA A 63 -7.57 13.88 9.38
N GLU A 64 -7.54 12.72 8.71
CA GLU A 64 -8.18 11.50 9.20
C GLU A 64 -7.53 10.98 10.49
N ALA A 65 -6.21 11.09 10.64
CA ALA A 65 -5.50 10.72 11.85
C ALA A 65 -5.89 11.62 13.04
N ARG A 66 -5.90 12.93 12.84
CA ARG A 66 -6.35 13.89 13.87
C ARG A 66 -7.81 13.68 14.26
N LYS A 67 -8.67 13.36 13.29
CA LYS A 67 -10.07 13.01 13.55
C LYS A 67 -10.17 11.78 14.45
N ARG A 68 -9.48 10.68 14.09
CA ARG A 68 -9.44 9.45 14.91
C ARG A 68 -8.93 9.72 16.32
N ASP A 69 -7.81 10.42 16.45
CA ASP A 69 -7.24 10.80 17.75
C ASP A 69 -8.18 11.65 18.60
N ALA A 70 -8.93 12.58 17.98
CA ALA A 70 -9.92 13.39 18.69
C ALA A 70 -11.10 12.54 19.20
N LEU A 71 -11.61 11.63 18.36
CA LEU A 71 -12.68 10.71 18.74
C LEU A 71 -12.26 9.75 19.85
N ASP A 72 -11.05 9.17 19.74
CA ASP A 72 -10.52 8.26 20.75
C ASP A 72 -10.26 8.97 22.08
N ARG A 73 -9.74 10.21 22.06
CA ARG A 73 -9.59 11.00 23.29
C ARG A 73 -10.93 11.33 23.95
N ALA A 74 -11.94 11.69 23.16
CA ALA A 74 -13.29 11.93 23.67
C ALA A 74 -13.86 10.67 24.31
N ARG A 75 -13.75 9.52 23.63
CA ARG A 75 -14.19 8.21 24.14
C ARG A 75 -13.50 7.85 25.46
N VAL A 76 -12.18 8.01 25.55
CA VAL A 76 -11.41 7.67 26.77
C VAL A 76 -11.75 8.60 27.93
N ARG A 77 -12.07 9.86 27.66
CA ARG A 77 -12.44 10.85 28.69
C ARG A 77 -13.92 10.82 29.08
N GLY A 78 -14.75 10.07 28.35
CA GLY A 78 -16.20 10.11 28.50
C GLY A 78 -16.80 11.46 28.07
N GLU A 79 -16.10 12.21 27.22
CA GLU A 79 -16.55 13.49 26.67
C GLU A 79 -17.28 13.26 25.34
N GLU A 80 -18.25 14.12 25.02
CA GLU A 80 -18.86 14.10 23.70
C GLU A 80 -17.84 14.59 22.66
N PRO A 81 -17.71 13.92 21.50
CA PRO A 81 -16.79 14.36 20.47
C PRO A 81 -17.11 15.79 19.99
N PRO A 82 -16.12 16.56 19.52
CA PRO A 82 -16.35 17.90 19.01
C PRO A 82 -17.50 17.94 18.00
N ALA A 83 -18.45 18.87 18.19
CA ALA A 83 -19.66 18.96 17.38
C ALA A 83 -19.40 19.08 15.87
N GLU A 84 -18.26 19.67 15.49
CA GLU A 84 -17.82 19.80 14.10
C GLU A 84 -17.42 18.44 13.48
N LEU A 85 -16.77 17.56 14.26
CA LEU A 85 -16.47 16.19 13.82
C LEU A 85 -17.74 15.35 13.72
N LEU A 86 -18.66 15.52 14.68
CA LEU A 86 -19.96 14.87 14.64
C LEU A 86 -20.79 15.32 13.44
N ALA A 87 -20.77 16.61 13.10
CA ALA A 87 -21.44 17.14 11.92
C ALA A 87 -20.83 16.59 10.62
N GLN A 88 -19.50 16.48 10.55
CA GLN A 88 -18.81 15.87 9.42
C GLN A 88 -19.15 14.39 9.26
N GLU A 89 -19.31 13.63 10.35
CA GLU A 89 -19.76 12.23 10.29
C GLU A 89 -21.25 12.10 9.97
N ARG A 90 -22.09 12.99 10.50
CA ARG A 90 -23.53 13.00 10.21
C ARG A 90 -23.84 13.30 8.75
N GLY A 91 -23.00 14.06 8.07
CA GLY A 91 -23.12 14.33 6.62
C GLY A 91 -22.72 13.14 5.72
N LEU A 92 -22.19 12.05 6.29
CA LEU A 92 -21.63 10.92 5.54
C LEU A 92 -22.12 9.61 6.12
N HIS A 93 -23.33 9.21 5.75
CA HIS A 93 -23.82 7.87 6.07
C HIS A 93 -22.85 6.80 5.53
N ALA A 94 -22.60 5.74 6.30
CA ALA A 94 -21.69 4.66 5.88
C ALA A 94 -22.03 4.05 4.50
N GLY A 95 -23.31 4.07 4.10
CA GLY A 95 -23.75 3.68 2.76
C GLY A 95 -23.22 4.61 1.66
N VAL A 96 -23.21 5.93 1.90
CA VAL A 96 -22.66 6.92 0.96
C VAL A 96 -21.16 6.71 0.78
N GLU A 97 -20.42 6.43 1.84
CA GLU A 97 -18.97 6.12 1.74
C GLU A 97 -18.70 4.86 0.89
N ALA A 98 -19.51 3.81 1.06
CA ALA A 98 -19.37 2.59 0.28
C ALA A 98 -19.68 2.83 -1.21
N ASP A 99 -20.71 3.61 -1.50
CA ASP A 99 -21.09 3.98 -2.86
C ASP A 99 -20.04 4.88 -3.53
N VAL A 100 -19.51 5.88 -2.80
CA VAL A 100 -18.42 6.74 -3.28
C VAL A 100 -17.17 5.90 -3.56
N ARG A 101 -16.78 4.99 -2.67
CA ARG A 101 -15.66 4.08 -2.91
C ARG A 101 -15.88 3.26 -4.16
N LYS A 102 -17.04 2.63 -4.32
CA LYS A 102 -17.37 1.83 -5.50
C LYS A 102 -17.35 2.65 -6.80
N LEU A 103 -17.72 3.92 -6.73
CA LEU A 103 -17.70 4.83 -7.88
C LEU A 103 -16.27 5.23 -8.28
N LEU A 104 -15.38 5.46 -7.31
CA LEU A 104 -14.06 6.05 -7.56
C LEU A 104 -12.93 5.03 -7.67
N ASP A 105 -13.06 3.86 -7.03
CA ASP A 105 -12.00 2.87 -6.97
C ASP A 105 -11.71 2.25 -8.34
N GLY A 106 -10.42 1.99 -8.60
CA GLY A 106 -9.94 1.45 -9.88
C GLY A 106 -9.95 2.41 -11.07
N LYS A 107 -10.42 3.65 -10.93
CA LYS A 107 -10.36 4.67 -11.99
C LYS A 107 -8.95 5.25 -12.15
N THR A 108 -8.59 5.55 -13.38
CA THR A 108 -7.38 6.28 -13.74
C THR A 108 -7.48 7.75 -13.32
N HIS A 109 -6.34 8.43 -13.22
CA HIS A 109 -6.31 9.85 -12.89
C HIS A 109 -7.15 10.69 -13.89
N SER A 110 -7.05 10.41 -15.18
CA SER A 110 -7.83 11.10 -16.22
C SER A 110 -9.33 10.89 -16.08
N GLU A 111 -9.78 9.65 -15.84
CA GLU A 111 -11.21 9.35 -15.66
C GLU A 111 -11.79 10.04 -14.42
N LEU A 112 -10.98 10.17 -13.36
CA LEU A 112 -11.38 10.90 -12.15
C LEU A 112 -11.48 12.41 -12.40
N VAL A 113 -10.59 12.98 -13.21
CA VAL A 113 -10.66 14.40 -13.62
C VAL A 113 -11.90 14.66 -14.49
N GLU A 114 -12.19 13.80 -15.45
CA GLU A 114 -13.41 13.90 -16.27
C GLU A 114 -14.67 13.81 -15.39
N LEU A 115 -14.71 12.84 -14.47
CA LEU A 115 -15.80 12.70 -13.51
C LEU A 115 -15.98 13.97 -12.65
N GLN A 116 -14.90 14.62 -12.24
CA GLN A 116 -14.97 15.90 -11.53
C GLN A 116 -15.74 16.95 -12.35
N LEU A 117 -15.32 17.13 -13.60
CA LEU A 117 -15.85 18.16 -14.48
C LEU A 117 -17.34 17.93 -14.74
N ASP A 118 -17.74 16.67 -14.94
CA ASP A 118 -19.13 16.28 -15.13
C ASP A 118 -19.98 16.56 -13.88
N ILE A 119 -19.49 16.18 -12.69
CA ILE A 119 -20.20 16.41 -11.44
C ILE A 119 -20.35 17.92 -11.17
N GLU A 120 -19.26 18.68 -11.30
CA GLU A 120 -19.30 20.13 -11.10
C GLU A 120 -20.21 20.82 -12.12
N SER A 121 -20.23 20.36 -13.37
CA SER A 121 -21.13 20.85 -14.40
C SER A 121 -22.60 20.63 -14.02
N GLN A 122 -22.94 19.43 -13.53
CA GLN A 122 -24.28 19.10 -13.05
C GLN A 122 -24.69 19.88 -11.79
N LEU A 123 -23.74 20.17 -10.90
CA LEU A 123 -23.98 21.01 -9.72
C LEU A 123 -24.24 22.46 -10.13
N ARG A 124 -23.42 23.02 -11.03
CA ARG A 124 -23.59 24.39 -11.54
C ARG A 124 -24.89 24.58 -12.32
N SER A 125 -25.32 23.58 -13.08
CA SER A 125 -26.58 23.62 -13.85
C SER A 125 -27.83 23.41 -12.98
N GLY A 126 -27.66 22.99 -11.72
CA GLY A 126 -28.77 22.62 -10.84
C GLY A 126 -29.48 21.32 -11.24
N SER A 127 -28.90 20.51 -12.15
CA SER A 127 -29.46 19.23 -12.55
C SER A 127 -29.15 18.10 -11.57
N ALA A 128 -28.26 18.34 -10.61
CA ALA A 128 -27.87 17.39 -9.59
C ALA A 128 -29.05 17.03 -8.65
N LYS A 129 -29.47 15.77 -8.67
CA LYS A 129 -30.60 15.28 -7.87
C LYS A 129 -30.33 15.27 -6.35
N VAL A 130 -29.09 15.00 -5.96
CA VAL A 130 -28.67 14.86 -4.56
C VAL A 130 -27.36 15.63 -4.38
N VAL A 131 -27.46 16.92 -4.06
CA VAL A 131 -26.30 17.83 -3.96
C VAL A 131 -25.31 17.35 -2.91
N GLU A 132 -25.78 17.00 -1.71
CA GLU A 132 -24.94 16.54 -0.59
C GLU A 132 -24.12 15.29 -0.95
N TYR A 133 -24.68 14.36 -1.73
CA TYR A 133 -23.97 13.18 -2.22
C TYR A 133 -22.83 13.56 -3.17
N TRP A 134 -23.09 14.45 -4.13
CA TRP A 134 -22.06 14.87 -5.09
C TRP A 134 -20.98 15.72 -4.43
N GLU A 135 -21.31 16.54 -3.43
CA GLU A 135 -20.34 17.23 -2.60
C GLU A 135 -19.46 16.25 -1.80
N ALA A 136 -20.06 15.18 -1.27
CA ALA A 136 -19.32 14.10 -0.63
C ALA A 136 -18.38 13.39 -1.61
N VAL A 137 -18.83 13.09 -2.85
CA VAL A 137 -17.99 12.53 -3.91
C VAL A 137 -16.81 13.45 -4.22
N LEU A 138 -17.06 14.75 -4.47
CA LEU A 138 -16.02 15.73 -4.78
C LEU A 138 -14.98 15.83 -3.67
N LYS A 139 -15.42 15.82 -2.40
CA LYS A 139 -14.51 15.84 -1.24
C LYS A 139 -13.59 14.61 -1.18
N ARG A 140 -14.06 13.42 -1.60
CA ARG A 140 -13.21 12.22 -1.72
C ARG A 140 -12.40 12.22 -3.00
N LEU A 141 -12.85 12.87 -4.06
CA LEU A 141 -12.25 12.78 -5.37
C LEU A 141 -10.78 13.18 -5.38
N ASP A 142 -10.42 14.22 -4.61
CA ASP A 142 -9.04 14.71 -4.52
C ASP A 142 -8.06 13.63 -4.05
N ILE A 143 -8.42 12.84 -3.03
CA ILE A 143 -7.57 11.76 -2.55
C ILE A 143 -7.47 10.60 -3.56
N TYR A 144 -8.54 10.29 -4.28
CA TYR A 144 -8.50 9.25 -5.31
C TYR A 144 -7.66 9.69 -6.53
N LYS A 145 -7.78 10.94 -6.98
CA LYS A 145 -6.95 11.48 -8.07
C LYS A 145 -5.47 11.45 -7.71
N ALA A 146 -5.14 11.84 -6.48
CA ALA A 146 -3.76 11.82 -5.99
C ALA A 146 -3.21 10.39 -5.90
N LYS A 147 -3.97 9.44 -5.32
CA LYS A 147 -3.57 8.02 -5.26
C LYS A 147 -3.43 7.41 -6.65
N ALA A 148 -4.34 7.67 -7.58
CA ALA A 148 -4.25 7.20 -8.96
C ALA A 148 -3.01 7.77 -9.68
N CYS A 149 -2.74 9.08 -9.53
CA CYS A 149 -1.56 9.72 -10.09
C CYS A 149 -0.26 9.07 -9.57
N LEU A 150 -0.15 8.83 -8.26
CA LEU A 150 1.01 8.18 -7.67
C LEU A 150 1.20 6.73 -8.18
N LYS A 151 0.11 5.97 -8.30
CA LYS A 151 0.15 4.61 -8.87
C LYS A 151 0.61 4.62 -10.32
N GLU A 152 0.11 5.54 -11.13
CA GLU A 152 0.47 5.66 -12.54
C GLU A 152 1.95 6.02 -12.74
N ILE A 153 2.44 7.02 -11.98
CA ILE A 153 3.85 7.42 -11.98
C ILE A 153 4.74 6.26 -11.52
N HIS A 154 4.37 5.59 -10.42
CA HIS A 154 5.12 4.44 -9.90
C HIS A 154 5.16 3.27 -10.87
N ALA A 155 4.03 2.95 -11.49
CA ALA A 155 3.96 1.91 -12.51
C ALA A 155 4.81 2.27 -13.74
N GLU A 156 4.89 3.55 -14.13
CA GLU A 156 5.80 3.98 -15.19
C GLU A 156 7.27 3.82 -14.80
N MET A 157 7.65 4.19 -13.57
CA MET A 157 9.00 4.00 -13.06
C MET A 157 9.40 2.52 -13.04
N LEU A 158 8.51 1.64 -12.57
CA LEU A 158 8.72 0.19 -12.59
C LEU A 158 8.89 -0.35 -14.01
N ARG A 159 8.04 0.06 -14.96
CA ARG A 159 8.18 -0.34 -16.38
C ARG A 159 9.52 0.08 -16.97
N ARG A 160 9.95 1.33 -16.70
CA ARG A 160 11.25 1.83 -17.18
C ARG A 160 12.40 1.06 -16.56
N HIS A 161 12.30 0.65 -15.31
CA HIS A 161 13.32 -0.16 -14.66
C HIS A 161 13.40 -1.58 -15.21
N LEU A 162 12.26 -2.26 -15.38
CA LEU A 162 12.20 -3.56 -16.03
C LEU A 162 12.83 -3.53 -17.42
N HIS A 163 12.52 -2.51 -18.22
CA HIS A 163 13.09 -2.36 -19.55
C HIS A 163 14.62 -2.20 -19.53
N ARG A 164 15.20 -1.50 -18.54
CA ARG A 164 16.66 -1.39 -18.40
C ARG A 164 17.30 -2.73 -18.02
N LEU A 165 16.65 -3.51 -17.16
CA LEU A 165 17.13 -4.84 -16.78
C LEU A 165 17.11 -5.80 -17.97
N GLU A 166 16.04 -5.79 -18.76
CA GLU A 166 15.91 -6.58 -20.00
C GLU A 166 17.02 -6.23 -21.01
N GLN A 167 17.22 -4.94 -21.30
CA GLN A 167 18.29 -4.49 -22.21
C GLN A 167 19.68 -4.95 -21.75
N ARG A 168 19.96 -4.88 -20.45
CA ARG A 168 21.25 -5.32 -19.90
C ARG A 168 21.42 -6.84 -20.02
N SER A 169 20.35 -7.61 -19.87
CA SER A 169 20.42 -9.07 -20.04
C SER A 169 20.70 -9.45 -21.51
N GLU A 170 20.06 -8.78 -22.46
CA GLU A 170 20.29 -8.98 -23.89
C GLU A 170 21.71 -8.58 -24.29
N ASP A 171 22.24 -7.46 -23.76
CA ASP A 171 23.61 -7.01 -24.00
C ASP A 171 24.64 -7.99 -23.45
N VAL A 172 24.42 -8.57 -22.27
CA VAL A 172 25.32 -9.60 -21.69
C VAL A 172 25.29 -10.88 -22.50
N GLU A 173 24.11 -11.34 -22.93
CA GLU A 173 23.99 -12.50 -23.81
C GLU A 173 24.64 -12.27 -25.18
N ALA A 174 24.47 -11.08 -25.77
CA ALA A 174 25.11 -10.70 -27.02
C ALA A 174 26.64 -10.65 -26.87
N ASN A 175 27.17 -10.10 -25.77
CA ASN A 175 28.60 -10.07 -25.50
C ASN A 175 29.19 -11.48 -25.30
N HIS A 176 28.46 -12.38 -24.65
CA HIS A 176 28.89 -13.78 -24.49
C HIS A 176 28.84 -14.54 -25.82
N ARG A 177 27.92 -14.21 -26.73
CA ARG A 177 27.86 -14.82 -28.07
C ARG A 177 28.94 -14.28 -29.03
N LEU A 178 29.52 -13.11 -28.74
CA LEU A 178 30.53 -12.46 -29.58
C LEU A 178 31.97 -12.62 -29.05
N SER A 179 32.18 -13.32 -27.93
CA SER A 179 33.54 -13.66 -27.50
C SER A 179 34.16 -14.67 -28.48
N PRO A 180 35.30 -14.35 -29.12
CA PRO A 180 35.94 -15.29 -30.04
C PRO A 180 36.44 -16.50 -29.24
N VAL A 181 36.07 -17.70 -29.70
CA VAL A 181 36.78 -18.93 -29.34
C VAL A 181 38.24 -18.70 -29.71
N VAL A 182 39.09 -18.47 -28.71
CA VAL A 182 40.53 -18.52 -28.90
C VAL A 182 40.84 -19.98 -29.16
N GLU A 183 40.88 -20.36 -30.44
CA GLU A 183 41.53 -21.57 -30.91
C GLU A 183 43.01 -21.45 -30.52
N GLY A 184 43.36 -22.07 -29.39
CA GLY A 184 44.73 -22.35 -29.04
C GLY A 184 45.27 -23.40 -29.98
N ASN A 185 46.19 -23.00 -30.85
CA ASN A 185 47.02 -23.92 -31.61
C ASN A 185 47.86 -24.78 -30.65
N GLU A 186 47.70 -26.09 -30.72
CA GLU A 186 48.70 -27.05 -30.25
C GLU A 186 48.81 -28.19 -31.29
N GLU A 187 49.86 -28.11 -32.11
CA GLU A 187 50.30 -29.21 -32.97
C GLU A 187 51.43 -30.00 -32.29
N GLU A 188 51.36 -31.33 -32.49
CA GLU A 188 52.35 -32.41 -32.25
C GLU A 188 52.54 -32.84 -30.78
N ILE A 189 52.47 -34.11 -30.37
CA ILE A 189 53.04 -35.34 -30.95
C ILE A 189 52.43 -36.60 -30.29
N ASN A 190 52.29 -37.71 -31.05
CA ASN A 190 52.03 -39.08 -30.58
C ASN A 190 53.03 -39.56 -29.50
N ASP A 191 52.59 -40.36 -28.51
CA ASP A 191 52.91 -41.82 -28.40
C ASP A 191 52.40 -42.45 -27.07
N MET A 192 52.06 -43.73 -27.16
CA MET A 192 51.70 -44.76 -26.17
C MET A 192 52.15 -44.57 -24.70
N ASN A 193 51.27 -44.84 -23.72
CA ASN A 193 51.07 -46.14 -23.03
C ASN A 193 50.52 -46.02 -21.58
N HIS A 194 49.63 -46.96 -21.24
CA HIS A 194 49.32 -47.59 -19.94
C HIS A 194 48.68 -46.87 -18.72
N SER A 195 47.48 -47.37 -18.41
CA SER A 195 46.98 -47.97 -17.15
C SER A 195 46.54 -47.13 -15.93
N ASP A 196 45.43 -47.62 -15.37
CA ASP A 196 44.77 -47.41 -14.07
C ASP A 196 43.97 -46.12 -13.89
N SER A 197 42.62 -46.25 -13.82
CA SER A 197 41.81 -46.39 -12.59
C SER A 197 41.69 -45.01 -11.92
N GLU A 198 40.54 -44.38 -11.71
CA GLU A 198 39.31 -44.86 -11.08
C GLU A 198 38.12 -43.93 -11.42
N GLU A 199 36.93 -44.53 -11.43
CA GLU A 199 35.64 -44.02 -10.95
C GLU A 199 35.00 -42.77 -11.60
N ALA A 200 34.24 -43.07 -12.65
CA ALA A 200 33.07 -42.29 -13.03
C ALA A 200 31.91 -42.54 -12.06
N PHE A 201 31.45 -41.50 -11.36
CA PHE A 201 30.12 -41.47 -10.76
C PHE A 201 29.25 -40.46 -11.52
N SER A 202 28.44 -41.00 -12.44
CA SER A 202 27.14 -40.44 -12.79
C SER A 202 26.13 -40.91 -11.75
N PRO A 203 25.07 -40.14 -11.44
CA PRO A 203 23.81 -40.55 -12.04
C PRO A 203 22.85 -39.42 -12.44
N GLU A 204 22.01 -39.83 -13.39
CA GLU A 204 20.81 -39.23 -13.99
C GLU A 204 19.68 -38.83 -13.01
N PRO A 205 18.65 -38.09 -13.51
CA PRO A 205 17.61 -37.48 -12.69
C PRO A 205 16.50 -38.47 -12.32
N ILE A 206 15.90 -38.30 -11.13
CA ILE A 206 14.73 -39.08 -10.68
C ILE A 206 13.51 -38.16 -10.62
N ALA A 207 12.46 -38.61 -11.32
CA ALA A 207 11.10 -38.11 -11.23
C ALA A 207 10.32 -38.88 -10.15
N GLU A 208 9.37 -38.17 -9.52
CA GLU A 208 8.09 -38.59 -8.92
C GLU A 208 8.10 -39.71 -7.86
N GLU A 209 7.57 -39.43 -6.66
CA GLU A 209 6.28 -39.98 -6.17
C GLU A 209 5.98 -39.59 -4.71
N GLU A 210 4.70 -39.65 -4.40
CA GLU A 210 3.98 -39.33 -3.17
C GLU A 210 4.32 -40.27 -1.98
N GLU A 211 4.12 -39.77 -0.76
CA GLU A 211 3.37 -40.40 0.36
C GLU A 211 3.93 -40.01 1.75
N ASP A 212 3.05 -39.34 2.49
CA ASP A 212 2.62 -39.63 3.86
C ASP A 212 3.56 -39.57 5.08
N ALA A 213 3.13 -38.64 5.95
CA ALA A 213 2.90 -38.80 7.39
C ALA A 213 4.09 -39.13 8.29
N TYR A 214 4.39 -38.24 9.25
CA TYR A 214 4.32 -38.53 10.70
C TYR A 214 4.19 -37.22 11.49
N VAL A 215 3.38 -37.30 12.53
CA VAL A 215 2.87 -36.25 13.43
C VAL A 215 3.66 -36.26 14.73
N GLU A 216 3.92 -35.08 15.33
CA GLU A 216 3.86 -34.79 16.79
C GLU A 216 4.18 -33.29 16.99
N THR A 217 3.17 -32.42 17.15
CA THR A 217 2.51 -31.97 18.41
C THR A 217 3.41 -31.22 19.38
N GLU A 218 3.07 -29.95 19.64
CA GLU A 218 3.17 -29.18 20.92
C GLU A 218 2.67 -27.75 20.56
N ALA A 219 1.37 -27.45 20.56
CA ALA A 219 0.58 -26.93 21.71
C ALA A 219 1.02 -25.55 22.25
N ALA A 220 0.44 -24.45 21.72
CA ALA A 220 0.17 -23.18 22.42
C ALA A 220 -0.56 -22.19 21.46
N GLY A 221 -1.69 -21.57 21.75
CA GLY A 221 -2.62 -21.65 22.86
C GLY A 221 -3.95 -21.05 22.40
N SER A 222 -5.02 -21.85 22.42
CA SER A 222 -6.39 -21.37 22.28
C SER A 222 -6.85 -20.84 23.63
N PHE A 223 -6.76 -19.54 23.84
CA PHE A 223 -7.40 -18.89 24.98
C PHE A 223 -8.73 -18.29 24.50
N SER A 224 -9.80 -19.09 24.57
CA SER A 224 -11.18 -18.60 24.50
C SER A 224 -11.68 -18.41 25.93
N PRO A 225 -11.99 -17.19 26.39
CA PRO A 225 -12.56 -16.97 27.71
C PRO A 225 -13.97 -17.58 27.79
N GLU A 226 -14.26 -18.34 28.84
CA GLU A 226 -15.62 -18.77 29.17
C GLU A 226 -16.47 -17.56 29.58
N LEU A 227 -17.68 -17.47 29.03
CA LEU A 227 -18.69 -16.51 29.46
C LEU A 227 -19.16 -16.90 30.86
N MET A 228 -18.77 -16.11 31.86
CA MET A 228 -19.43 -16.10 33.16
C MET A 228 -20.89 -15.69 32.93
N HIS A 229 -21.80 -16.63 33.06
CA HIS A 229 -23.22 -16.32 33.24
C HIS A 229 -23.32 -15.41 34.47
N GLY A 230 -23.68 -14.14 34.25
CA GLY A 230 -24.12 -13.27 35.32
C GLY A 230 -25.31 -13.92 36.02
N ASP A 231 -25.19 -14.11 37.32
CA ASP A 231 -26.33 -14.39 38.17
C ASP A 231 -27.23 -13.15 38.10
N ASP A 232 -28.39 -13.26 37.45
CA ASP A 232 -29.42 -12.21 37.36
C ASP A 232 -30.06 -11.99 38.73
N ARG A 233 -29.27 -11.50 39.68
CA ARG A 233 -29.71 -11.05 41.01
C ARG A 233 -29.25 -9.63 41.27
N GLU A 234 -29.61 -8.72 40.38
CA GLU A 234 -29.84 -7.35 40.81
C GLU A 234 -31.23 -7.28 41.44
N GLU A 235 -31.23 -7.26 42.77
CA GLU A 235 -32.36 -6.89 43.59
C GLU A 235 -32.79 -5.47 43.17
N ALA A 236 -33.91 -5.37 42.44
CA ALA A 236 -34.49 -4.09 42.11
C ALA A 236 -34.88 -3.38 43.42
N ILE A 237 -34.14 -2.32 43.76
CA ILE A 237 -34.46 -1.47 44.91
C ILE A 237 -35.79 -0.78 44.62
N ASP A 238 -36.79 -1.03 45.47
CA ASP A 238 -38.12 -0.43 45.37
C ASP A 238 -38.02 1.10 45.52
N PRO A 239 -38.53 1.90 44.57
CA PRO A 239 -38.50 3.36 44.64
C PRO A 239 -39.23 3.97 45.85
N GLU A 240 -39.96 3.19 46.65
CA GLU A 240 -40.53 3.67 47.92
C GLU A 240 -39.55 3.69 49.10
N GLU A 241 -38.45 2.92 49.09
CA GLU A 241 -37.49 2.89 50.21
C GLU A 241 -36.52 4.08 50.22
N ASP A 242 -36.18 4.62 49.04
CA ASP A 242 -35.24 5.75 48.91
C ASP A 242 -35.76 7.07 49.52
N LYS A 243 -37.09 7.19 49.70
CA LYS A 243 -37.73 8.39 50.27
C LYS A 243 -37.69 8.47 51.80
N LYS A 244 -37.16 7.46 52.49
CA LYS A 244 -37.06 7.46 53.97
C LYS A 244 -35.70 7.87 54.50
N LEU A 245 -34.74 8.19 53.63
CA LEU A 245 -33.37 8.57 53.99
C LEU A 245 -33.04 10.06 53.73
N LEU A 246 -34.05 10.89 53.43
CA LEU A 246 -33.99 12.35 53.39
C LEU A 246 -34.90 12.96 54.46
#